data_AF-A0A9J7GZC8-F1
#
_entry.id   AF-A0A9J7GZC8-F1
#
_cell.length_a   1.000
_cell.length_b   1.000
_cell.length_c   1.000
_cell.angle_alpha   90.00
_cell.angle_beta   90.00
_cell.angle_gamma   90.00
#
_symmetry.space_group_name_H-M   'P 1'
#
loop_
_entity.id
_entity.type
_entity.pdbx_description
1 polymer ?
#
loop_
_entity_poly.entity_id
_entity_poly.type
_entity_poly.pdbx_seq_one_letter_code
_entity_poly.pdbx_strand_id
1 'polypeptide(L)'
;MEQIDIMVSNKKLDWERKMRALETRLDLRDQELANAQTCLDQKGQEVGLLRQKLDSLEKCNLMMTQNYEGQLQALKAQFSKLTNSFEKLRLHQMKQSQVHRKEVPSKEEIPFELNSLNQKLEEFRTKSREWDKQEILYQTHLVSLDAQQKLLSEKCNQFQKQAQNYQTQLNGKKQCPEDISPENPHMMCDSDPGCEASQRDEFIIEKLKSAVSEIALSRNKLQDENQKLLQELKMCQRQCQAMEAGLSEVKNELQSRDDLLRIIEMERLHLHRELLKMGECQNAHDNRKRLETSYSPSTKEAERKRKELFSMVSDQPNHEKELNKIRSQMYQEEDRCTEQERMRIEISDLTQELHRKEMTIATVMKKAALLERQLKIELEIKEKMLTKQQVSDMKYKAVRTENTHLKGMMGDLDPARYLHEDSRRTWKHSEHCCGPCDWSTDG
;
A
#
# COMPACT_ATOMS: atom_id res chain seq x y z
N MET A 1 76.53 -29.39 -39.07
CA MET A 1 76.14 -27.99 -38.77
C MET A 1 74.65 -27.78 -38.99
N GLU A 2 74.07 -28.25 -40.10
CA GLU A 2 72.64 -28.06 -40.44
C GLU A 2 71.62 -28.42 -39.34
N GLN A 3 71.83 -29.50 -38.58
CA GLN A 3 70.90 -29.90 -37.52
C GLN A 3 70.82 -28.90 -36.36
N ILE A 4 71.92 -28.18 -36.08
CA ILE A 4 71.97 -27.11 -35.08
C ILE A 4 71.21 -25.90 -35.60
N ASP A 5 71.38 -25.55 -36.88
CA ASP A 5 70.70 -24.41 -37.51
C ASP A 5 69.18 -24.59 -37.54
N ILE A 6 68.69 -25.81 -37.85
CA ILE A 6 67.27 -26.15 -37.80
C ILE A 6 66.72 -26.02 -36.38
N MET A 7 67.46 -26.52 -35.38
CA MET A 7 67.05 -26.43 -33.97
C MET A 7 66.98 -24.98 -33.48
N VAL A 8 67.99 -24.16 -33.80
CA VAL A 8 68.05 -22.74 -33.44
C VAL A 8 66.91 -21.98 -34.13
N SER A 9 66.64 -22.26 -35.41
CA SER A 9 65.51 -21.68 -36.15
C SER A 9 64.16 -22.04 -35.51
N ASN A 10 63.94 -23.30 -35.15
CA ASN A 10 62.71 -23.74 -34.48
C ASN A 10 62.52 -23.06 -33.12
N LYS A 11 63.59 -22.95 -32.32
CA LYS A 11 63.54 -22.22 -31.04
C LYS A 11 63.21 -20.75 -31.25
N LYS A 12 63.85 -20.09 -32.23
CA LYS A 12 63.53 -18.69 -32.59
C LYS A 12 62.06 -18.54 -32.94
N LEU A 13 61.52 -19.43 -33.77
CA LEU A 13 60.13 -19.41 -34.18
C LEU A 13 59.19 -19.63 -32.97
N ASP A 14 59.52 -20.54 -32.05
CA ASP A 14 58.78 -20.71 -30.79
C ASP A 14 58.77 -19.46 -29.92
N TRP A 15 59.91 -18.77 -29.80
CA TRP A 15 60.01 -17.50 -29.08
C TRP A 15 59.16 -16.42 -29.73
N GLU A 16 59.18 -16.31 -31.07
CA GLU A 16 58.33 -15.37 -31.80
C GLU A 16 56.84 -15.66 -31.63
N ARG A 17 56.43 -16.95 -31.63
CA ARG A 17 55.03 -17.32 -31.33
C ARG A 17 54.64 -16.94 -29.90
N LYS A 18 55.51 -17.18 -28.92
CA LYS A 18 55.28 -16.81 -27.52
C LYS A 18 55.20 -15.30 -27.34
N MET A 19 56.07 -14.54 -28.01
CA MET A 19 56.06 -13.08 -28.00
C MET A 19 54.74 -12.55 -28.55
N ARG A 20 54.33 -12.99 -29.74
CA ARG A 20 53.03 -12.62 -30.33
C ARG A 20 51.85 -12.97 -29.45
N ALA A 21 51.85 -14.15 -28.82
CA ALA A 21 50.78 -14.55 -27.90
C ALA A 21 50.73 -13.66 -26.64
N LEU A 22 51.88 -13.20 -26.13
CA LEU A 22 51.93 -12.26 -25.01
C LEU A 22 51.48 -10.85 -25.42
N GLU A 23 51.91 -10.37 -26.59
CA GLU A 23 51.46 -9.08 -27.16
C GLU A 23 49.93 -9.06 -27.31
N THR A 24 49.34 -10.07 -27.95
CA THR A 24 47.87 -10.14 -28.09
C THR A 24 47.17 -10.18 -26.73
N ARG A 25 47.74 -10.86 -25.73
CA ARG A 25 47.17 -10.87 -24.39
C ARG A 25 47.27 -9.52 -23.70
N LEU A 26 48.34 -8.76 -23.93
CA LEU A 26 48.50 -7.41 -23.40
C LEU A 26 47.49 -6.47 -24.04
N ASP A 27 47.34 -6.49 -25.37
CA ASP A 27 46.37 -5.67 -26.10
C ASP A 27 44.93 -5.91 -25.62
N LEU A 28 44.56 -7.17 -25.39
CA LEU A 28 43.25 -7.51 -24.82
C LEU A 28 43.07 -6.91 -23.41
N ARG A 29 44.11 -6.94 -22.57
CA ARG A 29 44.06 -6.35 -21.23
C ARG A 29 43.95 -4.84 -21.27
N ASP A 30 44.69 -4.18 -22.15
CA ASP A 30 44.61 -2.74 -22.32
C ASP A 30 43.23 -2.31 -22.82
N GLN A 31 42.63 -3.09 -23.74
CA GLN A 31 41.26 -2.88 -24.18
C GLN A 31 40.23 -3.09 -23.05
N GLU A 32 40.36 -4.16 -22.26
CA GLU A 32 39.52 -4.41 -21.09
C GLU A 32 39.60 -3.26 -20.08
N LEU A 33 40.81 -2.75 -19.81
CA LEU A 33 41.05 -1.62 -18.91
C LEU A 33 40.42 -0.33 -19.44
N ALA A 34 40.57 -0.02 -20.73
CA ALA A 34 39.95 1.15 -21.35
C ALA A 34 38.41 1.11 -21.28
N ASN A 35 37.82 -0.08 -21.51
CA ASN A 35 36.39 -0.29 -21.39
C ASN A 35 35.91 -0.13 -19.94
N ALA A 36 36.65 -0.69 -18.98
CA ALA A 36 36.35 -0.55 -17.55
C ALA A 36 36.44 0.91 -17.10
N GLN A 37 37.45 1.65 -17.55
CA GLN A 37 37.61 3.07 -17.25
C GLN A 37 36.44 3.89 -17.80
N THR A 38 36.05 3.65 -19.06
CA THR A 38 34.90 4.34 -19.67
C THR A 38 33.60 4.08 -18.90
N CYS A 39 33.39 2.83 -18.46
CA CYS A 39 32.24 2.47 -17.63
C CYS A 39 32.27 3.18 -16.26
N LEU A 40 33.44 3.25 -15.62
CA LEU A 40 33.62 3.98 -14.36
C LEU A 40 33.34 5.47 -14.52
N ASP A 41 33.80 6.09 -15.60
CA ASP A 41 33.57 7.51 -15.86
C ASP A 41 32.07 7.81 -16.07
N GLN A 42 31.38 6.96 -16.82
CA GLN A 42 29.92 7.04 -16.98
C GLN A 42 29.19 6.92 -15.64
N LYS A 43 29.58 5.94 -14.81
CA LYS A 43 29.00 5.78 -13.47
C LYS A 43 29.31 6.97 -12.57
N GLY A 44 30.50 7.56 -12.69
CA GLY A 44 30.86 8.80 -12.01
C GLY A 44 29.92 9.96 -12.37
N GLN A 45 29.59 10.12 -13.65
CA GLN A 45 28.64 11.14 -14.12
C GLN A 45 27.21 10.88 -13.60
N GLU A 46 26.73 9.64 -13.65
CA GLU A 46 25.42 9.25 -13.09
C GLU A 46 25.33 9.58 -11.59
N VAL A 47 26.35 9.21 -10.81
CA VAL A 47 26.43 9.52 -9.38
C VAL A 47 26.46 11.03 -9.15
N GLY A 48 27.18 11.80 -9.97
CA GLY A 48 27.20 13.25 -9.91
C GLY A 48 25.81 13.87 -10.10
N LEU A 49 25.07 13.41 -11.11
CA LEU A 49 23.70 13.86 -11.36
C LEU A 49 22.75 13.48 -10.22
N LEU A 50 22.88 12.26 -9.68
CA LEU A 50 22.07 11.82 -8.55
C LEU A 50 22.33 12.65 -7.29
N ARG A 51 23.60 12.99 -7.00
CA ARG A 51 23.94 13.90 -5.90
C ARG A 51 23.30 15.27 -6.08
N GLN A 52 23.37 15.87 -7.27
CA GLN A 52 22.73 17.16 -7.53
C GLN A 52 21.21 17.11 -7.33
N LYS A 53 20.55 16.03 -7.77
CA LYS A 53 19.12 15.83 -7.55
C LYS A 53 18.80 15.70 -6.06
N LEU A 54 19.59 14.92 -5.32
CA LEU A 54 19.43 14.77 -3.88
C LEU A 54 19.54 16.11 -3.16
N ASP A 55 20.59 16.88 -3.44
CA ASP A 55 20.79 18.22 -2.86
C ASP A 55 19.62 19.17 -3.16
N SER A 56 19.07 19.12 -4.38
CA SER A 56 17.92 19.95 -4.76
C SER A 56 16.65 19.56 -3.99
N LEU A 57 16.44 18.27 -3.78
CA LEU A 57 15.29 17.73 -3.06
C LEU A 57 15.40 18.03 -1.56
N GLU A 58 16.59 17.91 -0.97
CA GLU A 58 16.85 18.31 0.42
C GLU A 58 16.58 19.79 0.65
N LYS A 59 17.05 20.66 -0.26
CA LYS A 59 16.77 22.11 -0.19
C LYS A 59 15.28 22.43 -0.30
N CYS A 60 14.57 21.77 -1.22
CA CYS A 60 13.13 21.93 -1.39
C CYS A 60 12.37 21.47 -0.13
N ASN A 61 12.72 20.30 0.40
CA ASN A 61 12.12 19.77 1.62
C ASN A 61 12.36 20.70 2.81
N LEU A 62 13.58 21.22 3.00
CA LEU A 62 13.88 22.16 4.07
C LEU A 62 13.01 23.42 3.98
N MET A 63 12.87 23.98 2.78
CA MET A 63 12.03 25.16 2.54
C MET A 63 10.55 24.87 2.83
N MET A 64 10.04 23.71 2.41
CA MET A 64 8.68 23.28 2.73
C MET A 64 8.46 23.13 4.23
N THR A 65 9.39 22.48 4.94
CA THR A 65 9.33 22.34 6.39
C THR A 65 9.30 23.70 7.09
N GLN A 66 10.16 24.63 6.68
CA GLN A 66 10.16 26.00 7.22
C GLN A 66 8.84 26.74 6.97
N ASN A 67 8.23 26.58 5.80
CA ASN A 67 6.94 27.16 5.48
C ASN A 67 5.82 26.59 6.39
N TYR A 68 5.77 25.27 6.54
CA TYR A 68 4.79 24.62 7.42
C TYR A 68 4.99 24.98 8.89
N GLU A 69 6.23 25.08 9.35
CA GLU A 69 6.56 25.53 10.70
C GLU A 69 6.09 26.98 10.93
N GLY A 70 6.30 27.86 9.95
CA GLY A 70 5.80 29.23 9.98
C GLY A 70 4.26 29.31 10.06
N GLN A 71 3.55 28.53 9.23
CA GLN A 71 2.09 28.44 9.27
C GLN A 71 1.59 27.91 10.62
N LEU A 72 2.24 26.88 11.16
CA LEU A 72 1.91 26.32 12.47
C LEU A 72 2.11 27.35 13.58
N GLN A 73 3.18 28.13 13.54
CA GLN A 73 3.45 29.18 14.52
C GLN A 73 2.41 30.31 14.42
N ALA A 74 2.02 30.71 13.21
CA ALA A 74 0.95 31.68 13.00
C ALA A 74 -0.40 31.19 13.55
N LEU A 75 -0.74 29.92 13.31
CA LEU A 75 -1.95 29.29 13.84
C LEU A 75 -1.93 29.25 15.37
N LYS A 76 -0.81 28.85 15.98
CA LYS A 76 -0.61 28.88 17.45
C LYS A 76 -0.83 30.29 18.00
N ALA A 77 -0.31 31.32 17.34
CA ALA A 77 -0.52 32.71 17.76
C ALA A 77 -1.99 33.14 17.66
N GLN A 78 -2.71 32.71 16.62
CA GLN A 78 -4.15 32.95 16.50
C GLN A 78 -4.94 32.24 17.62
N PHE A 79 -4.60 30.98 17.92
CA PHE A 79 -5.20 30.25 19.04
C PHE A 79 -4.95 30.98 20.37
N SER A 80 -3.73 31.42 20.66
CA SER A 80 -3.45 32.19 21.87
C SER A 80 -4.25 33.49 21.94
N LYS A 81 -4.43 34.21 20.82
CA LYS A 81 -5.29 35.40 20.76
C LYS A 81 -6.75 35.04 21.04
N LEU A 82 -7.25 33.97 20.45
CA LEU A 82 -8.62 33.51 20.64
C LEU A 82 -8.88 33.09 22.10
N THR A 83 -7.97 32.31 22.69
CA THR A 83 -8.03 31.92 24.11
C THR A 83 -8.06 33.15 25.02
N ASN A 84 -7.17 34.12 24.80
CA ASN A 84 -7.15 35.36 25.57
C ASN A 84 -8.46 36.16 25.40
N SER A 85 -9.02 36.18 24.19
CA SER A 85 -10.29 36.87 23.92
C SER A 85 -11.47 36.20 24.64
N PHE A 86 -11.47 34.86 24.66
CA PHE A 86 -12.47 34.06 25.36
C PHE A 86 -12.38 34.24 26.88
N GLU A 87 -11.17 34.22 27.44
CA GLU A 87 -10.97 34.47 28.87
C GLU A 87 -11.43 35.88 29.28
N LYS A 88 -11.14 36.89 28.46
CA LYS A 88 -11.63 38.26 28.68
C LYS A 88 -13.16 38.33 28.67
N LEU A 89 -13.80 37.67 27.69
CA LEU A 89 -15.26 37.62 27.60
C LEU A 89 -15.87 36.91 28.82
N ARG A 90 -15.30 35.78 29.22
CA ARG A 90 -15.71 35.01 30.40
C ARG A 90 -15.59 35.85 31.68
N LEU A 91 -14.47 36.56 31.86
CA LEU A 91 -14.26 37.46 32.99
C LEU A 91 -15.26 38.61 32.99
N HIS A 92 -15.58 39.17 31.81
CA HIS A 92 -16.57 40.23 31.68
C HIS A 92 -17.97 39.74 32.06
N GLN A 93 -18.39 38.57 31.57
CA GLN A 93 -19.68 37.96 31.90
C GLN A 93 -19.81 37.64 33.40
N MET A 94 -18.73 37.15 34.04
CA MET A 94 -18.70 36.92 35.49
C MET A 94 -18.81 38.23 36.28
N LYS A 95 -18.14 39.30 35.85
CA LYS A 95 -18.29 40.62 36.49
C LYS A 95 -19.70 41.19 36.30
N GLN A 96 -20.28 41.04 35.12
CA GLN A 96 -21.62 41.55 34.81
C GLN A 96 -22.71 40.82 35.62
N SER A 97 -22.62 39.49 35.74
CA SER A 97 -23.56 38.71 36.57
C SER A 97 -23.42 39.00 38.07
N GLN A 98 -22.22 39.33 38.54
CA GLN A 98 -21.97 39.74 39.92
C GLN A 98 -22.50 41.14 40.23
N VAL A 99 -22.51 42.05 39.24
CA VAL A 99 -23.13 43.38 39.34
C VAL A 99 -24.66 43.29 39.30
N HIS A 100 -25.24 42.47 38.42
CA HIS A 100 -26.69 42.25 38.37
C HIS A 100 -27.26 41.60 39.64
N ARG A 101 -26.46 40.83 40.40
CA ARG A 101 -26.88 40.29 41.71
C ARG A 101 -26.93 41.35 42.82
N LYS A 102 -26.25 42.49 42.67
CA LYS A 102 -26.18 43.54 43.71
C LYS A 102 -27.21 44.67 43.56
N GLU A 103 -27.87 44.81 42.41
CA GLU A 103 -28.70 46.00 42.14
C GLU A 103 -30.22 45.80 42.02
N VAL A 104 -30.79 44.58 42.02
CA VAL A 104 -32.27 44.44 41.94
C VAL A 104 -32.79 43.22 42.71
N PRO A 105 -33.68 43.37 43.72
CA PRO A 105 -34.53 42.29 44.19
C PRO A 105 -35.83 42.30 43.39
N SER A 106 -35.88 41.61 42.24
CA SER A 106 -37.12 41.13 41.60
C SER A 106 -36.87 40.56 40.20
N LYS A 107 -36.91 39.23 40.10
CA LYS A 107 -37.79 38.41 39.23
C LYS A 107 -37.25 36.98 39.22
N GLU A 108 -37.93 36.12 39.96
CA GLU A 108 -37.63 34.70 40.18
C GLU A 108 -37.98 33.78 39.00
N GLU A 109 -38.33 34.32 37.83
CA GLU A 109 -38.78 33.52 36.67
C GLU A 109 -37.64 32.76 35.98
N ILE A 110 -36.46 33.36 35.83
CA ILE A 110 -35.30 32.69 35.18
C ILE A 110 -34.70 31.56 36.05
N PRO A 111 -34.60 31.68 37.39
CA PRO A 111 -34.27 30.55 38.26
C PRO A 111 -35.26 29.40 38.14
N PHE A 112 -36.56 29.68 37.97
CA PHE A 112 -37.61 28.67 37.92
C PHE A 112 -37.61 27.89 36.59
N GLU A 113 -37.40 28.56 35.46
CA GLU A 113 -37.28 27.91 34.15
C GLU A 113 -36.02 27.04 34.04
N LEU A 114 -34.87 27.51 34.56
CA LEU A 114 -33.65 26.72 34.60
C LEU A 114 -33.79 25.50 35.52
N ASN A 115 -34.50 25.64 36.64
CA ASN A 115 -34.76 24.55 37.57
C ASN A 115 -35.74 23.53 36.99
N SER A 116 -36.79 24.00 36.28
CA SER A 116 -37.73 23.14 35.54
C SER A 116 -37.04 22.36 34.42
N LEU A 117 -36.15 23.00 33.65
CA LEU A 117 -35.38 22.34 32.60
C LEU A 117 -34.40 21.32 33.17
N ASN A 118 -33.73 21.64 34.28
CA ASN A 118 -32.86 20.69 34.99
C ASN A 118 -33.63 19.48 35.52
N GLN A 119 -34.84 19.68 36.06
CA GLN A 119 -35.71 18.58 36.50
C GLN A 119 -36.07 17.67 35.32
N LYS A 120 -36.46 18.24 34.18
CA LYS A 120 -36.78 17.49 32.96
C LYS A 120 -35.57 16.73 32.42
N LEU A 121 -34.38 17.30 32.53
CA LEU A 121 -33.14 16.66 32.14
C LEU A 121 -32.78 15.49 33.06
N GLU A 122 -33.01 15.61 34.36
CA GLU A 122 -32.82 14.51 35.32
C GLU A 122 -33.86 13.38 35.13
N GLU A 123 -35.08 13.71 34.74
CA GLU A 123 -36.09 12.73 34.32
C GLU A 123 -35.64 11.94 33.07
N PHE A 124 -35.07 12.62 32.07
CA PHE A 124 -34.51 11.94 30.90
C PHE A 124 -33.31 11.06 31.26
N ARG A 125 -32.44 11.51 32.17
CA ARG A 125 -31.34 10.67 32.69
C ARG A 125 -31.87 9.43 33.40
N THR A 126 -32.91 9.57 34.21
CA THR A 126 -33.53 8.44 34.92
C THR A 126 -34.17 7.46 33.94
N LYS A 127 -34.88 7.96 32.92
CA LYS A 127 -35.44 7.13 31.84
C LYS A 127 -34.36 6.41 31.05
N SER A 128 -33.25 7.09 30.71
CA SER A 128 -32.11 6.46 30.03
C SER A 128 -31.56 5.28 30.83
N ARG A 129 -31.33 5.48 32.14
CA ARG A 129 -30.85 4.40 33.02
C ARG A 129 -31.84 3.23 33.10
N GLU A 130 -33.13 3.49 33.00
CA GLU A 130 -34.13 2.41 33.00
C GLU A 130 -34.14 1.64 31.68
N TRP A 131 -33.98 2.31 30.54
CA TRP A 131 -33.78 1.64 29.25
C TRP A 131 -32.51 0.80 29.22
N ASP A 132 -31.41 1.28 29.79
CA ASP A 132 -30.16 0.51 29.92
C ASP A 132 -30.38 -0.78 30.74
N LYS A 133 -31.16 -0.71 31.83
CA LYS A 133 -31.52 -1.91 32.60
C LYS A 133 -32.36 -2.89 31.79
N GLN A 134 -33.35 -2.38 31.03
CA GLN A 134 -34.18 -3.22 30.17
C GLN A 134 -33.33 -3.89 29.08
N GLU A 135 -32.40 -3.16 28.46
CA GLU A 135 -31.45 -3.71 27.49
C GLU A 135 -30.64 -4.86 28.10
N ILE A 136 -30.05 -4.66 29.29
CA ILE A 136 -29.29 -5.72 29.98
C ILE A 136 -30.16 -6.95 30.27
N LEU A 137 -31.42 -6.75 30.69
CA LEU A 137 -32.36 -7.86 30.92
C LEU A 137 -32.63 -8.63 29.62
N TYR A 138 -32.94 -7.95 28.52
CA TYR A 138 -33.16 -8.60 27.23
C TYR A 138 -31.90 -9.30 26.70
N GLN A 139 -30.73 -8.67 26.84
CA GLN A 139 -29.44 -9.28 26.49
C GLN A 139 -29.22 -10.58 27.27
N THR A 140 -29.52 -10.57 28.57
CA THR A 140 -29.40 -11.74 29.46
C THR A 140 -30.37 -12.84 29.03
N HIS A 141 -31.62 -12.49 28.71
CA HIS A 141 -32.61 -13.44 28.19
C HIS A 141 -32.15 -14.07 26.88
N LEU A 142 -31.61 -13.29 25.94
CA LEU A 142 -31.08 -13.80 24.68
C LEU A 142 -29.93 -14.79 24.89
N VAL A 143 -28.99 -14.48 25.79
CA VAL A 143 -27.90 -15.40 26.15
C VAL A 143 -28.44 -16.69 26.76
N SER A 144 -29.45 -16.61 27.63
CA SER A 144 -30.06 -17.81 28.22
C SER A 144 -30.78 -18.69 27.18
N LEU A 145 -31.45 -18.08 26.20
CA LEU A 145 -32.10 -18.78 25.10
C LEU A 145 -31.09 -19.45 24.17
N ASP A 146 -30.00 -18.77 23.83
CA ASP A 146 -28.90 -19.36 23.03
C ASP A 146 -28.27 -20.56 23.76
N ALA A 147 -28.07 -20.47 25.08
CA ALA A 147 -27.59 -21.59 25.88
C ALA A 147 -28.55 -22.80 25.85
N GLN A 148 -29.87 -22.55 25.96
CA GLN A 148 -30.88 -23.60 25.83
C GLN A 148 -30.88 -24.23 24.43
N GLN A 149 -30.78 -23.42 23.37
CA GLN A 149 -30.71 -23.91 21.99
C GLN A 149 -29.48 -24.81 21.77
N LYS A 150 -28.31 -24.41 22.30
CA LYS A 150 -27.08 -25.21 22.24
C LYS A 150 -27.23 -26.54 22.95
N LEU A 151 -27.81 -26.55 24.15
CA LEU A 151 -28.06 -27.78 24.90
C LEU A 151 -29.01 -28.73 24.15
N LEU A 152 -30.08 -28.20 23.57
CA LEU A 152 -31.01 -28.98 22.75
C LEU A 152 -30.33 -29.53 21.50
N SER A 153 -29.51 -28.73 20.81
CA SER A 153 -28.72 -29.17 19.66
C SER A 153 -27.77 -30.30 20.03
N GLU A 154 -27.12 -30.23 21.19
CA GLU A 154 -26.22 -31.28 21.67
C GLU A 154 -26.99 -32.57 21.98
N LYS A 155 -28.18 -32.48 22.57
CA LYS A 155 -29.07 -33.64 22.77
C LYS A 155 -29.51 -34.26 21.44
N CYS A 156 -29.89 -33.46 20.45
CA CYS A 156 -30.21 -33.96 19.10
C CYS A 156 -29.03 -34.69 18.47
N ASN A 157 -27.81 -34.14 18.58
CA ASN A 157 -26.59 -34.78 18.09
C ASN A 157 -26.31 -36.12 18.80
N GLN A 158 -26.54 -36.19 20.12
CA GLN A 158 -26.42 -37.44 20.88
C GLN A 158 -27.40 -38.51 20.39
N PHE A 159 -28.67 -38.15 20.19
CA PHE A 159 -29.67 -39.07 19.64
C PHE A 159 -29.34 -39.51 18.22
N GLN A 160 -28.83 -38.61 17.37
CA GLN A 160 -28.43 -38.95 16.01
C GLN A 160 -27.26 -39.94 15.99
N LYS A 161 -26.23 -39.73 16.84
CA LYS A 161 -25.13 -40.68 17.00
C LYS A 161 -25.61 -42.03 17.52
N GLN A 162 -26.53 -42.04 18.48
CA GLN A 162 -27.13 -43.26 19.00
C GLN A 162 -27.89 -44.03 17.91
N ALA A 163 -28.68 -43.34 17.08
CA ALA A 163 -29.39 -43.93 15.95
C ALA A 163 -28.43 -44.53 14.91
N GLN A 164 -27.36 -43.81 14.56
CA GLN A 164 -26.31 -44.31 13.65
C GLN A 164 -25.61 -45.55 14.21
N ASN A 165 -25.32 -45.59 15.51
CA ASN A 165 -24.72 -46.76 16.16
C ASN A 165 -25.64 -48.00 16.08
N TYR A 166 -26.95 -47.85 16.30
CA TYR A 166 -27.89 -48.95 16.09
C TYR A 166 -27.95 -49.41 14.63
N GLN A 167 -27.89 -48.48 13.68
CA GLN A 167 -27.89 -48.81 12.26
C GLN A 167 -26.62 -49.58 11.83
N THR A 168 -25.46 -49.21 12.36
CA THR A 168 -24.20 -49.93 12.13
C THR A 168 -24.23 -51.35 12.72
N GLN A 169 -24.83 -51.53 13.91
CA GLN A 169 -25.02 -52.86 14.50
C GLN A 169 -25.95 -53.76 13.67
N LEU A 170 -26.97 -53.18 13.02
CA LEU A 170 -27.86 -53.92 12.10
C LEU A 170 -27.16 -54.32 10.80
N ASN A 171 -26.28 -53.47 10.26
CA ASN A 171 -25.52 -53.77 9.04
C ASN A 171 -24.39 -54.78 9.26
N GLY A 172 -23.78 -54.82 10.46
CA GLY A 172 -22.74 -55.79 10.80
C GLY A 172 -23.18 -57.26 10.82
N LYS A 173 -24.49 -57.55 10.81
CA LYS A 173 -25.04 -58.92 10.78
C LYS A 173 -25.26 -59.49 9.37
N LYS A 174 -24.88 -58.79 8.29
CA LYS A 174 -25.20 -59.18 6.90
C LYS A 174 -24.03 -59.64 6.01
N GLN A 175 -22.86 -59.98 6.55
CA GLN A 175 -21.76 -60.54 5.74
C GLN A 175 -21.21 -61.86 6.31
N CYS A 176 -21.67 -62.97 5.74
CA CYS A 176 -21.03 -64.28 5.68
C CYS A 176 -21.37 -64.93 4.30
N PRO A 177 -20.55 -65.87 3.78
CA PRO A 177 -19.97 -65.80 2.43
C PRO A 177 -20.43 -66.93 1.48
N GLU A 178 -20.22 -66.74 0.17
CA GLU A 178 -20.23 -67.77 -0.89
C GLU A 178 -19.35 -67.22 -2.03
N ASP A 179 -18.11 -67.71 -2.21
CA ASP A 179 -17.67 -68.93 -2.89
C ASP A 179 -17.68 -68.84 -4.43
N ILE A 180 -16.52 -69.16 -5.04
CA ILE A 180 -16.27 -70.05 -6.19
C ILE A 180 -14.96 -69.63 -6.91
N SER A 181 -13.90 -70.40 -6.61
CA SER A 181 -12.70 -70.70 -7.44
C SER A 181 -13.08 -71.76 -8.51
N PRO A 182 -12.21 -72.51 -9.23
CA PRO A 182 -10.78 -72.45 -9.63
C PRO A 182 -10.62 -72.72 -11.17
N GLU A 183 -9.48 -73.00 -11.84
CA GLU A 183 -8.66 -74.24 -11.86
C GLU A 183 -7.62 -74.14 -13.03
N ASN A 184 -6.27 -74.15 -12.85
CA ASN A 184 -5.26 -75.26 -12.80
C ASN A 184 -4.79 -75.80 -14.20
N PRO A 185 -3.72 -76.63 -14.43
CA PRO A 185 -2.48 -77.02 -13.69
C PRO A 185 -1.15 -77.16 -14.55
N HIS A 186 -0.05 -77.60 -13.89
CA HIS A 186 1.11 -78.44 -14.38
C HIS A 186 2.31 -77.77 -15.11
N MET A 187 3.61 -78.17 -15.05
CA MET A 187 4.44 -79.16 -14.30
C MET A 187 5.93 -79.02 -14.77
N MET A 188 6.92 -79.18 -13.87
CA MET A 188 8.35 -79.63 -14.00
C MET A 188 9.19 -79.43 -15.30
N CYS A 189 10.41 -78.85 -15.19
CA CYS A 189 11.71 -79.50 -15.51
C CYS A 189 12.95 -78.57 -15.52
N ASP A 190 14.02 -79.07 -14.89
CA ASP A 190 15.43 -79.08 -15.27
C ASP A 190 16.21 -77.77 -15.56
N SER A 191 17.19 -77.52 -14.69
CA SER A 191 18.19 -76.47 -14.79
C SER A 191 19.20 -76.73 -15.91
N ASP A 192 19.25 -75.81 -16.88
CA ASP A 192 20.16 -75.82 -18.04
C ASP A 192 21.21 -74.68 -17.90
N PRO A 193 22.49 -74.84 -18.34
CA PRO A 193 23.52 -73.80 -18.19
C PRO A 193 23.32 -72.53 -19.06
N GLY A 194 22.25 -72.48 -19.86
CA GLY A 194 21.84 -71.28 -20.61
C GLY A 194 21.12 -70.22 -19.78
N CYS A 195 20.74 -70.53 -18.54
CA CYS A 195 19.92 -69.66 -17.68
C CYS A 195 20.63 -68.36 -17.25
N GLU A 196 21.96 -68.34 -17.12
CA GLU A 196 22.69 -67.13 -16.68
C GLU A 196 22.75 -66.01 -17.74
N ALA A 197 22.73 -66.36 -19.03
CA ALA A 197 22.68 -65.37 -20.10
C ALA A 197 21.30 -64.71 -20.17
N SER A 198 20.22 -65.51 -20.12
CA SER A 198 18.84 -65.00 -20.05
C SER A 198 18.59 -64.14 -18.81
N GLN A 199 19.10 -64.53 -17.63
CA GLN A 199 18.93 -63.74 -16.40
C GLN A 199 19.68 -62.39 -16.45
N ARG A 200 20.85 -62.33 -17.10
CA ARG A 200 21.59 -61.05 -17.29
C ARG A 200 20.87 -60.14 -18.27
N ASP A 201 20.35 -60.67 -19.37
CA ASP A 201 19.57 -59.90 -20.33
C ASP A 201 18.26 -59.41 -19.71
N GLU A 202 17.59 -60.23 -18.89
CA GLU A 202 16.39 -59.85 -18.15
C GLU A 202 16.67 -58.73 -17.15
N PHE A 203 17.79 -58.77 -16.43
CA PHE A 203 18.23 -57.70 -15.53
C PHE A 203 18.56 -56.38 -16.27
N ILE A 204 19.20 -56.46 -17.44
CA ILE A 204 19.48 -55.29 -18.29
C ILE A 204 18.18 -54.69 -18.81
N ILE A 205 17.25 -55.53 -19.28
CA ILE A 205 15.92 -55.12 -19.72
C ILE A 205 15.16 -54.43 -18.58
N GLU A 206 15.21 -54.97 -17.36
CA GLU A 206 14.54 -54.37 -16.21
C GLU A 206 15.15 -53.03 -15.81
N LYS A 207 16.49 -52.89 -15.86
CA LYS A 207 17.18 -51.60 -15.69
C LYS A 207 16.77 -50.58 -16.75
N LEU A 208 16.68 -50.99 -18.02
CA LEU A 208 16.25 -50.13 -19.11
C LEU A 208 14.78 -49.70 -18.94
N LYS A 209 13.89 -50.61 -18.54
CA LYS A 209 12.49 -50.30 -18.22
C LYS A 209 12.39 -49.29 -17.07
N SER A 210 13.16 -49.48 -16.00
CA SER A 210 13.20 -48.54 -14.87
C SER A 210 13.70 -47.15 -15.31
N ALA A 211 14.80 -47.10 -16.08
CA ALA A 211 15.32 -45.85 -16.62
C ALA A 211 14.32 -45.14 -17.55
N VAL A 212 13.62 -45.88 -18.42
CA VAL A 212 12.57 -45.33 -19.28
C VAL A 212 11.40 -44.79 -18.45
N SER A 213 11.01 -45.49 -17.38
CA SER A 213 9.97 -45.05 -16.45
C SER A 213 10.38 -43.76 -15.71
N GLU A 214 11.62 -43.67 -15.23
CA GLU A 214 12.15 -42.45 -14.60
C GLU A 214 12.22 -41.27 -15.58
N ILE A 215 12.64 -41.50 -16.83
CA ILE A 215 12.64 -40.48 -17.88
C ILE A 215 11.22 -40.00 -18.17
N ALA A 216 10.24 -40.92 -18.24
CA ALA A 216 8.83 -40.57 -18.45
C ALA A 216 8.27 -39.71 -17.30
N LEU A 217 8.57 -40.08 -16.05
CA LEU A 217 8.19 -39.29 -14.88
C LEU A 217 8.86 -37.92 -14.85
N SER A 218 10.15 -37.84 -15.20
CA SER A 218 10.89 -36.58 -15.30
C SER A 218 10.31 -35.66 -16.38
N ARG A 219 10.00 -36.22 -17.57
CA ARG A 219 9.36 -35.50 -18.67
C ARG A 219 7.99 -34.93 -18.25
N ASN A 220 7.17 -35.72 -17.57
CA ASN A 220 5.86 -35.27 -17.09
C ASN A 220 6.00 -34.12 -16.08
N LYS A 221 6.94 -34.22 -15.12
CA LYS A 221 7.22 -33.13 -14.17
C LYS A 221 7.66 -31.84 -14.87
N LEU A 222 8.57 -31.93 -15.84
CA LEU A 222 9.01 -30.78 -16.62
C LEU A 222 7.87 -30.18 -17.43
N GLN A 223 6.96 -30.99 -17.97
CA GLN A 223 5.78 -30.53 -18.67
C GLN A 223 4.83 -29.75 -17.74
N ASP A 224 4.59 -30.26 -16.53
CA ASP A 224 3.75 -29.58 -15.53
C ASP A 224 4.38 -28.25 -15.07
N GLU A 225 5.69 -28.23 -14.83
CA GLU A 225 6.43 -27.02 -14.51
C GLU A 225 6.35 -25.99 -15.64
N ASN A 226 6.48 -26.43 -16.89
CA ASN A 226 6.38 -25.56 -18.06
C ASN A 226 4.96 -24.96 -18.20
N GLN A 227 3.91 -25.76 -17.97
CA GLN A 227 2.54 -25.25 -17.94
C GLN A 227 2.32 -24.22 -16.84
N LYS A 228 2.90 -24.45 -15.65
CA LYS A 228 2.82 -23.52 -14.53
C LYS A 228 3.53 -22.21 -14.83
N LEU A 229 4.75 -22.26 -15.38
CA LEU A 229 5.50 -21.08 -15.80
C LEU A 229 4.75 -20.29 -16.89
N LEU A 230 4.10 -20.98 -17.83
CA LEU A 230 3.27 -20.34 -18.85
C LEU A 230 2.07 -19.59 -18.24
N GLN A 231 1.43 -20.16 -17.22
CA GLN A 231 0.36 -19.50 -16.48
C GLN A 231 0.87 -18.29 -15.68
N GLU A 232 2.01 -18.43 -14.99
CA GLU A 232 2.66 -17.34 -14.25
C GLU A 232 3.05 -16.19 -15.19
N LEU A 233 3.64 -16.48 -16.35
CA LEU A 233 3.97 -15.50 -17.38
C LEU A 233 2.72 -14.72 -17.84
N LYS A 234 1.61 -15.44 -18.09
CA LYS A 234 0.34 -14.82 -18.50
C LYS A 234 -0.26 -13.94 -17.40
N MET A 235 -0.08 -14.32 -16.13
CA MET A 235 -0.51 -13.50 -14.99
C MET A 235 0.34 -12.25 -14.85
N CYS A 236 1.67 -12.35 -14.95
CA CYS A 236 2.57 -11.20 -14.95
C CYS A 236 2.26 -10.24 -16.11
N GLN A 237 2.00 -10.75 -17.31
CA GLN A 237 1.62 -9.93 -18.46
C GLN A 237 0.34 -9.12 -18.20
N ARG A 238 -0.69 -9.72 -17.60
CA ARG A 238 -1.93 -9.01 -17.23
C ARG A 238 -1.69 -7.96 -16.17
N GLN A 239 -0.81 -8.22 -15.20
CA GLN A 239 -0.45 -7.26 -14.16
C GLN A 239 0.27 -6.04 -14.77
N CYS A 240 1.19 -6.26 -15.71
CA CYS A 240 1.83 -5.16 -16.45
C CYS A 240 0.81 -4.31 -17.20
N GLN A 241 -0.11 -4.93 -17.94
CA GLN A 241 -1.17 -4.22 -18.67
C GLN A 241 -2.09 -3.42 -17.73
N ALA A 242 -2.46 -3.98 -16.58
CA ALA A 242 -3.27 -3.28 -15.59
C ALA A 242 -2.53 -2.07 -14.99
N MET A 243 -1.23 -2.21 -14.72
CA MET A 243 -0.40 -1.12 -14.21
C MET A 243 -0.20 -0.02 -15.24
N GLU A 244 0.03 -0.36 -16.51
CA GLU A 244 0.10 0.59 -17.63
C GLU A 244 -1.21 1.37 -17.80
N ALA A 245 -2.35 0.68 -17.70
CA ALA A 245 -3.66 1.33 -17.74
C ALA A 245 -3.85 2.31 -16.56
N GLY A 246 -3.49 1.90 -15.34
CA GLY A 246 -3.54 2.76 -14.16
C GLY A 246 -2.62 3.98 -14.27
N LEU A 247 -1.41 3.81 -14.82
CA LEU A 247 -0.49 4.92 -15.09
C LEU A 247 -1.09 5.89 -16.12
N SER A 248 -1.75 5.38 -17.16
CA SER A 248 -2.43 6.22 -18.15
C SER A 248 -3.59 7.00 -17.54
N GLU A 249 -4.36 6.40 -16.62
CA GLU A 249 -5.45 7.08 -15.92
C GLU A 249 -4.95 8.22 -15.04
N VAL A 250 -3.92 7.97 -14.23
CA VAL A 250 -3.30 9.00 -13.38
C VAL A 250 -2.71 10.13 -14.22
N LYS A 251 -2.10 9.82 -15.37
CA LYS A 251 -1.58 10.84 -16.29
C LYS A 251 -2.70 11.73 -16.84
N ASN A 252 -3.85 11.15 -17.20
CA ASN A 252 -5.01 11.91 -17.66
C ASN A 252 -5.62 12.76 -16.54
N GLU A 253 -5.68 12.24 -15.31
CA GLU A 253 -6.14 13.01 -14.15
C GLU A 253 -5.21 14.20 -13.88
N LEU A 254 -3.90 14.00 -13.93
CA LEU A 254 -2.92 15.08 -13.76
C LEU A 254 -3.10 16.16 -14.82
N GLN A 255 -3.23 15.77 -16.09
CA GLN A 255 -3.45 16.72 -17.19
C GLN A 255 -4.73 17.55 -16.99
N SER A 256 -5.84 16.92 -16.55
CA SER A 256 -7.09 17.65 -16.31
C SER A 256 -6.98 18.63 -15.12
N ARG A 257 -6.19 18.29 -14.10
CA ARG A 257 -5.88 19.22 -12.99
C ARG A 257 -5.04 20.41 -13.46
N ASP A 258 -4.05 20.18 -14.33
CA ASP A 258 -3.24 21.26 -14.91
C ASP A 258 -4.05 22.18 -15.83
N ASP A 259 -5.05 21.64 -16.54
CA ASP A 259 -5.99 22.42 -17.33
C ASP A 259 -6.88 23.29 -16.42
N LEU A 260 -7.41 22.73 -15.33
CA LEU A 260 -8.21 23.47 -14.35
C LEU A 260 -7.41 24.58 -13.68
N LEU A 261 -6.16 24.31 -13.29
CA LEU A 261 -5.27 25.31 -12.71
C LEU A 261 -5.03 26.49 -13.67
N ARG A 262 -4.86 26.22 -14.97
CA ARG A 262 -4.77 27.26 -16.00
C ARG A 262 -6.04 28.11 -16.07
N ILE A 263 -7.22 27.50 -16.00
CA ILE A 263 -8.50 28.22 -16.00
C ILE A 263 -8.60 29.15 -14.78
N ILE A 264 -8.31 28.63 -13.58
CA ILE A 264 -8.34 29.43 -12.34
C ILE A 264 -7.35 30.59 -12.39
N GLU A 265 -6.14 30.35 -12.91
CA GLU A 265 -5.12 31.39 -13.08
C GLU A 265 -5.58 32.49 -14.05
N MET A 266 -6.24 32.11 -15.16
CA MET A 266 -6.86 33.07 -16.09
C MET A 266 -7.99 33.88 -15.43
N GLU A 267 -8.86 33.24 -14.65
CA GLU A 267 -9.93 33.93 -13.92
C GLU A 267 -9.38 34.90 -12.88
N ARG A 268 -8.33 34.51 -12.14
CA ARG A 268 -7.64 35.39 -11.19
C ARG A 268 -7.12 36.65 -11.88
N LEU A 269 -6.45 36.49 -13.03
CA LEU A 269 -5.96 37.62 -13.82
C LEU A 269 -7.09 38.48 -14.37
N HIS A 270 -8.21 37.88 -14.76
CA HIS A 270 -9.39 38.60 -15.22
C HIS A 270 -10.02 39.45 -14.10
N LEU A 271 -10.25 38.86 -12.92
CA LEU A 271 -10.78 39.57 -11.76
C LEU A 271 -9.84 40.69 -11.30
N HIS A 272 -8.53 40.47 -11.33
CA HIS A 272 -7.55 41.51 -11.02
C HIS A 272 -7.66 42.71 -11.98
N ARG A 273 -7.88 42.45 -13.27
CA ARG A 273 -8.11 43.49 -14.28
C ARG A 273 -9.43 44.24 -14.04
N GLU A 274 -10.51 43.56 -13.67
CA GLU A 274 -11.80 44.21 -13.36
C GLU A 274 -11.72 45.06 -12.09
N LEU A 275 -10.99 44.61 -11.06
CA LEU A 275 -10.75 45.41 -9.84
C LEU A 275 -9.98 46.70 -10.15
N LEU A 276 -8.97 46.64 -11.03
CA LEU A 276 -8.25 47.83 -11.49
C LEU A 276 -9.19 48.83 -12.17
N LYS A 277 -10.04 48.37 -13.10
CA LYS A 277 -11.04 49.22 -13.77
C LYS A 277 -12.04 49.84 -12.78
N MET A 278 -12.51 49.08 -11.79
CA MET A 278 -13.42 49.61 -10.78
C MET A 278 -12.75 50.68 -9.91
N GLY A 279 -11.48 50.50 -9.55
CA GLY A 279 -10.68 51.50 -8.82
C GLY A 279 -10.50 52.80 -9.61
N GLU A 280 -10.33 52.73 -10.93
CA GLU A 280 -10.25 53.90 -11.82
C GLU A 280 -11.59 54.65 -11.90
N CYS A 281 -12.71 53.92 -12.05
CA CYS A 281 -14.06 54.51 -12.05
C CYS A 281 -14.41 55.20 -10.72
N GLN A 282 -14.04 54.59 -9.59
CA GLN A 282 -14.26 55.15 -8.26
C GLN A 282 -13.47 56.46 -8.07
N ASN A 283 -12.20 56.49 -8.48
CA ASN A 283 -11.38 57.69 -8.45
C ASN A 283 -11.95 58.80 -9.35
N ALA A 284 -12.44 58.47 -10.55
CA ALA A 284 -13.08 59.43 -11.44
C ALA A 284 -14.35 60.04 -10.83
N HIS A 285 -15.17 59.22 -10.17
CA HIS A 285 -16.36 59.68 -9.47
C HIS A 285 -16.04 60.54 -8.23
N ASP A 286 -15.04 60.17 -7.44
CA ASP A 286 -14.62 60.93 -6.27
C ASP A 286 -13.98 62.27 -6.66
N ASN A 287 -13.26 62.32 -7.78
CA ASN A 287 -12.76 63.56 -8.37
C ASN A 287 -13.89 64.46 -8.88
N ARG A 288 -14.97 63.89 -9.45
CA ARG A 288 -16.17 64.63 -9.88
C ARG A 288 -16.93 65.23 -8.69
N LYS A 289 -17.15 64.45 -7.63
CA LYS A 289 -17.79 64.94 -6.39
C LYS A 289 -17.00 66.08 -5.74
N ARG A 290 -15.67 66.03 -5.81
CA ARG A 290 -14.78 67.07 -5.29
C ARG A 290 -14.83 68.37 -6.13
N LEU A 291 -15.12 68.27 -7.43
CA LEU A 291 -15.38 69.45 -8.29
C LEU A 291 -16.79 70.04 -8.09
N GLU A 292 -17.82 69.22 -7.93
CA GLU A 292 -19.22 69.68 -7.74
C GLU A 292 -19.45 70.41 -6.41
N THR A 293 -18.66 70.12 -5.37
CA THR A 293 -18.76 70.83 -4.07
C THR A 293 -18.20 72.25 -4.10
N SER A 294 -17.61 72.71 -5.21
CA SER A 294 -16.95 74.01 -5.31
C SER A 294 -17.79 75.14 -5.94
N TYR A 295 -18.98 74.88 -6.47
CA TYR A 295 -19.83 75.94 -7.04
C TYR A 295 -21.33 75.75 -6.72
N SER A 296 -21.89 76.71 -5.99
CA SER A 296 -23.34 76.98 -5.99
C SER A 296 -23.61 78.45 -5.70
N PRO A 297 -24.48 79.11 -6.49
CA PRO A 297 -25.18 80.28 -6.01
C PRO A 297 -26.72 80.21 -6.21
N SER A 298 -27.41 80.57 -5.12
CA SER A 298 -28.56 81.47 -5.04
C SER A 298 -29.87 81.14 -5.78
N THR A 299 -30.97 81.07 -5.01
CA THR A 299 -32.26 81.66 -5.43
C THR A 299 -33.12 82.04 -4.23
N LYS A 300 -33.08 83.34 -3.87
CA LYS A 300 -34.01 84.01 -2.96
C LYS A 300 -35.24 84.52 -3.74
N GLU A 301 -36.18 83.64 -4.07
CA GLU A 301 -37.48 84.10 -4.61
C GLU A 301 -38.67 83.15 -4.32
N ALA A 302 -38.41 81.96 -3.76
CA ALA A 302 -39.45 80.95 -3.46
C ALA A 302 -40.08 81.06 -2.06
N GLU A 303 -39.78 82.12 -1.29
CA GLU A 303 -40.25 82.27 0.10
C GLU A 303 -41.53 83.09 0.25
N ARG A 304 -41.93 83.88 -0.75
CA ARG A 304 -43.10 84.76 -0.63
C ARG A 304 -44.42 84.10 -1.03
N LYS A 305 -44.41 83.12 -1.94
CA LYS A 305 -45.63 82.38 -2.36
C LYS A 305 -45.99 81.18 -1.49
N ARG A 306 -45.22 80.89 -0.43
CA ARG A 306 -45.48 79.73 0.44
C ARG A 306 -46.47 80.03 1.56
N LYS A 307 -46.73 81.30 1.90
CA LYS A 307 -47.49 81.70 3.10
C LYS A 307 -49.01 81.61 3.00
N GLU A 308 -49.58 81.38 1.81
CA GLU A 308 -51.05 81.26 1.64
C GLU A 308 -51.57 79.82 1.68
N LEU A 309 -50.69 78.80 1.62
CA LEU A 309 -51.10 77.39 1.67
C LEU A 309 -51.08 76.78 3.09
N PHE A 310 -50.65 77.52 4.11
CA PHE A 310 -50.36 76.97 5.45
C PHE A 310 -51.53 76.92 6.44
N SER A 311 -52.77 77.28 6.06
CA SER A 311 -53.93 77.10 6.98
C SER A 311 -54.62 75.74 6.86
N MET A 312 -54.18 74.88 5.93
CA MET A 312 -54.66 73.48 5.80
C MET A 312 -53.63 72.43 6.28
N VAL A 313 -52.55 72.87 6.92
CA VAL A 313 -51.29 72.11 7.13
C VAL A 313 -51.06 71.76 8.60
N SER A 314 -52.11 71.70 9.43
CA SER A 314 -51.93 71.40 10.86
C SER A 314 -51.49 69.94 11.12
N ASP A 315 -51.75 69.01 10.21
CA ASP A 315 -51.37 67.59 10.35
C ASP A 315 -50.13 67.19 9.54
N GLN A 316 -49.65 68.05 8.64
CA GLN A 316 -48.54 67.76 7.72
C GLN A 316 -47.18 67.49 8.41
N PRO A 317 -46.75 68.20 9.47
CA PRO A 317 -45.48 67.88 10.13
C PRO A 317 -45.55 66.56 10.91
N ASN A 318 -46.74 66.09 11.26
CA ASN A 318 -46.93 64.78 11.90
C ASN A 318 -46.91 63.65 10.86
N HIS A 319 -47.61 63.83 9.73
CA HIS A 319 -47.53 62.91 8.59
C HIS A 319 -46.13 62.82 7.98
N GLU A 320 -45.37 63.92 7.94
CA GLU A 320 -44.00 63.93 7.43
C GLU A 320 -43.02 63.21 8.37
N LYS A 321 -43.24 63.30 9.69
CA LYS A 321 -42.48 62.50 10.68
C LYS A 321 -42.82 61.01 10.59
N GLU A 322 -44.10 60.67 10.45
CA GLU A 322 -44.56 59.28 10.23
C GLU A 322 -43.95 58.71 8.94
N LEU A 323 -44.00 59.45 7.83
CA LEU A 323 -43.41 59.04 6.54
C LEU A 323 -41.90 58.89 6.61
N ASN A 324 -41.19 59.78 7.30
CA ASN A 324 -39.74 59.65 7.49
C ASN A 324 -39.38 58.47 8.41
N LYS A 325 -40.22 58.14 9.40
CA LYS A 325 -40.05 56.97 10.26
C LYS A 325 -40.31 55.66 9.51
N ILE A 326 -41.35 55.62 8.67
CA ILE A 326 -41.61 54.47 7.79
C ILE A 326 -40.46 54.32 6.78
N ARG A 327 -39.98 55.42 6.21
CA ARG A 327 -38.85 55.40 5.26
C ARG A 327 -37.55 54.89 5.90
N SER A 328 -37.22 55.33 7.11
CA SER A 328 -36.03 54.84 7.81
C SER A 328 -36.16 53.37 8.21
N GLN A 329 -37.35 52.92 8.61
CA GLN A 329 -37.64 51.51 8.85
C GLN A 329 -37.52 50.66 7.59
N MET A 330 -38.00 51.14 6.45
CA MET A 330 -37.87 50.45 5.16
C MET A 330 -36.40 50.26 4.75
N TYR A 331 -35.57 51.30 4.85
CA TYR A 331 -34.13 51.15 4.53
C TYR A 331 -33.43 50.18 5.49
N GLN A 332 -33.82 50.16 6.76
CA GLN A 332 -33.24 49.27 7.76
C GLN A 332 -33.70 47.81 7.58
N GLU A 333 -34.93 47.58 7.13
CA GLU A 333 -35.46 46.27 6.70
C GLU A 333 -34.80 45.78 5.40
N GLU A 334 -34.58 46.67 4.44
CA GLU A 334 -33.94 46.35 3.16
C GLU A 334 -32.48 45.92 3.38
N ASP A 335 -31.72 46.63 4.23
CA ASP A 335 -30.37 46.20 4.64
C ASP A 335 -30.39 44.83 5.32
N ARG A 336 -31.34 44.58 6.23
CA ARG A 336 -31.52 43.28 6.88
C ARG A 336 -31.87 42.17 5.88
N CYS A 337 -32.69 42.46 4.89
CA CYS A 337 -33.09 41.51 3.86
C CYS A 337 -31.89 41.14 2.96
N THR A 338 -31.05 42.11 2.60
CA THR A 338 -29.80 41.83 1.85
C THR A 338 -28.80 41.01 2.65
N GLU A 339 -28.69 41.25 3.95
CA GLU A 339 -27.80 40.48 4.83
C GLU A 339 -28.32 39.04 5.02
N GLN A 340 -29.64 38.88 5.19
CA GLN A 340 -30.27 37.57 5.27
C GLN A 340 -30.12 36.78 3.96
N GLU A 341 -30.20 37.44 2.80
CA GLU A 341 -29.99 36.81 1.51
C GLU A 341 -28.52 36.37 1.32
N ARG A 342 -27.55 37.20 1.73
CA ARG A 342 -26.13 36.80 1.76
C ARG A 342 -25.91 35.56 2.61
N MET A 343 -26.51 35.49 3.80
CA MET A 343 -26.44 34.32 4.66
C MET A 343 -27.11 33.09 4.05
N ARG A 344 -28.23 33.24 3.34
CA ARG A 344 -28.87 32.11 2.63
C ARG A 344 -27.96 31.53 1.55
N ILE A 345 -27.31 32.39 0.77
CA ILE A 345 -26.36 31.96 -0.26
C ILE A 345 -25.18 31.22 0.39
N GLU A 346 -24.58 31.78 1.44
CA GLU A 346 -23.46 31.15 2.14
C GLU A 346 -23.84 29.80 2.76
N ILE A 347 -25.03 29.67 3.36
CA ILE A 347 -25.55 28.40 3.86
C ILE A 347 -25.74 27.39 2.71
N SER A 348 -26.24 27.83 1.57
CA SER A 348 -26.41 26.98 0.38
C SER A 348 -25.06 26.47 -0.14
N ASP A 349 -24.08 27.36 -0.26
CA ASP A 349 -22.72 27.03 -0.72
C ASP A 349 -22.04 26.06 0.25
N LEU A 350 -22.13 26.32 1.55
CA LEU A 350 -21.59 25.43 2.58
C LEU A 350 -22.27 24.06 2.58
N THR A 351 -23.58 23.99 2.32
CA THR A 351 -24.32 22.73 2.23
C THR A 351 -23.90 21.92 1.00
N GLN A 352 -23.69 22.59 -0.14
CA GLN A 352 -23.20 21.94 -1.36
C GLN A 352 -21.77 21.41 -1.18
N GLU A 353 -20.89 22.21 -0.56
CA GLU A 353 -19.51 21.81 -0.28
C GLU A 353 -19.43 20.64 0.71
N LEU A 354 -20.31 20.63 1.73
CA LEU A 354 -20.44 19.50 2.64
C LEU A 354 -20.81 18.22 1.87
N HIS A 355 -21.83 18.29 1.02
CA HIS A 355 -22.26 17.13 0.23
C HIS A 355 -21.15 16.62 -0.71
N ARG A 356 -20.40 17.54 -1.34
CA ARG A 356 -19.25 17.20 -2.18
C ARG A 356 -18.16 16.48 -1.38
N LYS A 357 -17.90 16.91 -0.14
CA LYS A 357 -16.96 16.24 0.77
C LYS A 357 -17.45 14.87 1.19
N GLU A 358 -18.74 14.71 1.50
CA GLU A 358 -19.33 13.41 1.82
C GLU A 358 -19.17 12.41 0.67
N MET A 359 -19.43 12.81 -0.58
CA MET A 359 -19.22 11.97 -1.76
C MET A 359 -17.74 11.56 -1.91
N THR A 360 -16.83 12.50 -1.65
CA THR A 360 -15.38 12.25 -1.72
C THR A 360 -14.96 11.26 -0.64
N ILE A 361 -15.43 11.44 0.60
CA ILE A 361 -15.18 10.53 1.72
C ILE A 361 -15.70 9.13 1.39
N ALA A 362 -16.93 9.00 0.90
CA ALA A 362 -17.51 7.71 0.52
C ALA A 362 -16.66 7.00 -0.55
N THR A 363 -16.14 7.74 -1.53
CA THR A 363 -15.27 7.21 -2.58
C THR A 363 -13.93 6.75 -2.03
N VAL A 364 -13.30 7.56 -1.17
CA VAL A 364 -12.02 7.22 -0.51
C VAL A 364 -12.20 6.00 0.41
N MET A 365 -13.27 5.93 1.19
CA MET A 365 -13.59 4.79 2.04
C MET A 365 -13.76 3.50 1.22
N LYS A 366 -14.45 3.56 0.08
CA LYS A 366 -14.59 2.41 -0.83
C LYS A 366 -13.24 1.95 -1.38
N LYS A 367 -12.36 2.88 -1.77
CA LYS A 367 -10.99 2.57 -2.22
C LYS A 367 -10.16 1.96 -1.08
N ALA A 368 -10.23 2.51 0.13
CA ALA A 368 -9.54 2.00 1.31
C ALA A 368 -9.95 0.55 1.63
N ALA A 369 -11.26 0.26 1.65
CA ALA A 369 -11.76 -1.09 1.90
C ALA A 369 -11.31 -2.12 0.83
N LEU A 370 -11.15 -1.69 -0.42
CA LEU A 370 -10.60 -2.56 -1.48
C LEU A 370 -9.11 -2.84 -1.25
N LEU A 371 -8.33 -1.82 -0.91
CA LEU A 371 -6.90 -1.97 -0.61
C LEU A 371 -6.68 -2.86 0.62
N GLU A 372 -7.49 -2.71 1.68
CA GLU A 372 -7.43 -3.58 2.86
C GLU A 372 -7.65 -5.05 2.51
N ARG A 373 -8.63 -5.36 1.65
CA ARG A 373 -8.87 -6.74 1.18
C ARG A 373 -7.70 -7.26 0.37
N GLN A 374 -7.13 -6.44 -0.51
CA GLN A 374 -5.97 -6.83 -1.32
C GLN A 374 -4.75 -7.14 -0.43
N LEU A 375 -4.46 -6.28 0.55
CA LEU A 375 -3.37 -6.45 1.51
C LEU A 375 -3.55 -7.73 2.34
N LYS A 376 -4.78 -8.04 2.75
CA LYS A 376 -5.09 -9.27 3.49
C LYS A 376 -4.79 -10.53 2.68
N ILE A 377 -5.16 -10.54 1.39
CA ILE A 377 -4.86 -11.67 0.50
C ILE A 377 -3.35 -11.80 0.28
N GLU A 378 -2.64 -10.69 0.08
CA GLU A 378 -1.19 -10.70 -0.13
C GLU A 378 -0.43 -11.19 1.11
N LEU A 379 -0.87 -10.80 2.32
CA LEU A 379 -0.34 -11.32 3.57
C LEU A 379 -0.55 -12.84 3.70
N GLU A 380 -1.75 -13.33 3.38
CA GLU A 380 -2.05 -14.78 3.43
C GLU A 380 -1.17 -15.57 2.44
N ILE A 381 -0.92 -15.02 1.24
CA ILE A 381 0.00 -15.63 0.26
C ILE A 381 1.43 -15.66 0.80
N LYS A 382 1.92 -14.55 1.38
CA LYS A 382 3.27 -14.50 1.95
C LYS A 382 3.43 -15.47 3.13
N GLU A 383 2.42 -15.63 3.97
CA GLU A 383 2.43 -16.60 5.07
C GLU A 383 2.48 -18.05 4.55
N LYS A 384 1.72 -18.36 3.49
CA LYS A 384 1.79 -19.65 2.79
C LYS A 384 3.15 -19.89 2.12
N MET A 385 3.83 -18.85 1.63
CA MET A 385 5.18 -18.98 1.09
C MET A 385 6.22 -19.19 2.19
N LEU A 386 6.10 -18.46 3.31
CA LEU A 386 7.01 -18.58 4.45
C LEU A 386 6.97 -19.98 5.06
N THR A 387 5.78 -20.56 5.22
CA THR A 387 5.62 -21.94 5.72
C THR A 387 6.25 -22.97 4.77
N LYS A 388 6.08 -22.81 3.46
CA LYS A 388 6.77 -23.66 2.46
C LYS A 388 8.30 -23.53 2.52
N GLN A 389 8.81 -22.32 2.72
CA GLN A 389 10.24 -22.08 2.88
C GLN A 389 10.76 -22.77 4.14
N GLN A 390 10.07 -22.65 5.28
CA GLN A 390 10.46 -23.32 6.53
C GLN A 390 10.52 -24.84 6.38
N VAL A 391 9.54 -25.45 5.71
CA VAL A 391 9.55 -26.90 5.43
C VAL A 391 10.75 -27.28 4.55
N SER A 392 11.07 -26.46 3.54
CA SER A 392 12.21 -26.70 2.65
C SER A 392 13.54 -26.57 3.39
N ASP A 393 13.67 -25.57 4.26
CA ASP A 393 14.85 -25.38 5.12
C ASP A 393 15.03 -26.54 6.11
N MET A 394 13.93 -27.06 6.68
CA MET A 394 13.97 -28.25 7.54
C MET A 394 14.45 -29.48 6.78
N LYS A 395 13.92 -29.72 5.57
CA LYS A 395 14.37 -30.82 4.70
C LYS A 395 15.85 -30.69 4.34
N TYR A 396 16.28 -29.49 3.97
CA TYR A 396 17.68 -29.23 3.66
C TYR A 396 18.60 -29.46 4.86
N LYS A 397 18.20 -29.03 6.07
CA LYS A 397 18.93 -29.33 7.31
C LYS A 397 19.01 -30.84 7.57
N ALA A 398 17.93 -31.58 7.37
CA ALA A 398 17.91 -33.04 7.54
C ALA A 398 18.87 -33.75 6.57
N VAL A 399 18.83 -33.39 5.28
CA VAL A 399 19.77 -33.91 4.26
C VAL A 399 21.20 -33.55 4.60
N ARG A 400 21.45 -32.34 5.10
CA ARG A 400 22.79 -31.91 5.54
C ARG A 400 23.29 -32.76 6.71
N THR A 401 22.45 -33.02 7.72
CA THR A 401 22.83 -33.87 8.85
C THR A 401 23.11 -35.31 8.41
N GLU A 402 22.29 -35.84 7.50
CA GLU A 402 22.50 -37.17 6.92
C GLU A 402 23.81 -37.24 6.12
N ASN A 403 24.09 -36.25 5.27
CA ASN A 403 25.36 -36.16 4.54
C ASN A 403 26.56 -36.08 5.49
N THR A 404 26.43 -35.34 6.60
CA THR A 404 27.50 -35.24 7.60
C THR A 404 27.71 -36.57 8.29
N HIS A 405 26.63 -37.29 8.64
CA HIS A 405 26.67 -38.61 9.23
C HIS A 405 27.28 -39.64 8.28
N LEU A 406 26.83 -39.68 7.02
CA LEU A 406 27.39 -40.55 5.98
C LEU A 406 28.88 -40.24 5.75
N LYS A 407 29.26 -38.96 5.69
CA LYS A 407 30.67 -38.56 5.61
C LYS A 407 31.48 -39.04 6.82
N GLY A 408 30.91 -38.99 8.02
CA GLY A 408 31.53 -39.56 9.23
C GLY A 408 31.65 -41.09 9.20
N MET A 409 30.62 -41.78 8.69
CA MET A 409 30.62 -43.25 8.53
C MET A 409 31.57 -43.73 7.44
N MET A 410 31.76 -42.95 6.38
CA MET A 410 32.79 -43.24 5.38
C MET A 410 34.20 -43.07 5.95
N GLY A 411 34.37 -42.39 7.09
CA GLY A 411 35.68 -42.11 7.68
C GLY A 411 36.57 -41.29 6.75
N ASP A 412 37.77 -40.93 7.20
CA ASP A 412 38.82 -40.39 6.32
C ASP A 412 39.29 -41.49 5.35
N LEU A 413 38.45 -41.89 4.40
CA LEU A 413 38.87 -42.51 3.15
C LEU A 413 39.57 -41.42 2.35
N ASP A 414 40.77 -41.05 2.80
CA ASP A 414 41.72 -40.27 2.06
C ASP A 414 42.01 -41.05 0.76
N PRO A 415 41.53 -40.59 -0.41
CA PRO A 415 41.73 -41.31 -1.66
C PRO A 415 43.23 -41.47 -1.99
N ALA A 416 44.09 -40.68 -1.34
CA ALA A 416 45.54 -40.74 -1.49
C ALA A 416 46.18 -42.00 -0.89
N ARG A 417 45.57 -42.66 0.11
CA ARG A 417 46.18 -43.86 0.73
C ARG A 417 45.99 -45.12 -0.11
N TYR A 418 44.84 -45.28 -0.76
CA TYR A 418 44.54 -46.45 -1.59
C TYR A 418 45.34 -46.48 -2.90
N LEU A 419 45.70 -45.33 -3.45
CA LEU A 419 46.56 -45.25 -4.64
C LEU A 419 48.04 -45.53 -4.34
N HIS A 420 48.47 -45.37 -3.08
CA HIS A 420 49.86 -45.57 -2.69
C HIS A 420 50.23 -47.03 -2.37
N GLU A 421 49.24 -47.83 -1.95
CA GLU A 421 49.42 -49.27 -1.68
C GLU A 421 49.43 -50.12 -2.96
N ASP A 422 48.66 -49.73 -3.98
CA ASP A 422 48.65 -50.42 -5.27
C ASP A 422 49.93 -50.15 -6.08
N SER A 423 50.48 -48.93 -5.95
CA SER A 423 51.79 -48.56 -6.51
C SER A 423 52.96 -49.31 -5.85
N ARG A 424 52.82 -49.75 -4.58
CA ARG A 424 53.86 -50.52 -3.87
C ARG A 424 53.82 -52.01 -4.18
N ARG A 425 52.65 -52.58 -4.52
CA ARG A 425 52.52 -53.98 -4.95
C ARG A 425 53.02 -54.20 -6.37
N THR A 426 52.77 -53.24 -7.26
CA THR A 426 53.25 -53.27 -8.65
C THR A 426 54.77 -53.11 -8.76
N TRP A 427 55.39 -52.28 -7.91
CA TRP A 427 56.86 -52.14 -7.89
C TRP A 427 57.60 -53.39 -7.36
N LYS A 428 57.06 -54.09 -6.34
CA LYS A 428 57.71 -55.29 -5.79
C LYS A 428 57.67 -56.50 -6.72
N HIS A 429 56.72 -56.57 -7.65
CA HIS A 429 56.69 -57.64 -8.66
C HIS A 429 57.66 -57.42 -9.82
N SER A 430 58.15 -56.20 -10.04
CA SER A 430 59.06 -55.90 -11.15
C SER A 430 60.54 -56.11 -10.83
N GLU A 431 60.94 -56.22 -9.56
CA GLU A 431 62.35 -56.40 -9.15
C GLU A 431 62.80 -57.89 -9.11
N HIS A 432 61.90 -58.86 -9.31
CA HIS A 432 62.25 -60.30 -9.23
C HIS A 432 62.42 -60.99 -10.60
N CYS A 433 62.43 -60.25 -11.71
CA CYS A 433 62.59 -60.81 -13.06
C CYS A 433 63.67 -60.10 -13.88
N CYS A 434 64.94 -60.17 -13.46
CA CYS A 434 66.09 -60.05 -14.36
C CYS A 434 67.30 -60.73 -13.72
N GLY A 435 67.55 -61.98 -14.13
CA GLY A 435 68.79 -62.69 -13.83
C GLY A 435 69.95 -62.18 -14.72
N PRO A 436 71.21 -62.44 -14.33
CA PRO A 436 72.38 -61.94 -15.07
C PRO A 436 72.65 -62.80 -16.30
N CYS A 437 72.87 -62.16 -17.45
CA CYS A 437 73.40 -62.81 -18.65
C CYS A 437 74.81 -62.27 -18.94
N ASP A 438 75.80 -63.13 -18.69
CA ASP A 438 77.19 -63.00 -19.12
C ASP A 438 77.30 -62.88 -20.65
N TRP A 439 78.12 -61.94 -21.11
CA TRP A 439 78.73 -62.00 -22.45
C TRP A 439 80.22 -61.71 -22.32
N SER A 440 81.00 -62.79 -22.42
CA SER A 440 82.45 -62.80 -22.55
C SER A 440 82.90 -62.10 -23.84
N THR A 441 83.89 -61.23 -23.71
CA THR A 441 84.71 -60.71 -24.82
C THR A 441 85.87 -61.66 -25.09
N ASP A 442 85.96 -62.14 -26.34
CA ASP A 442 87.15 -62.79 -26.90
C ASP A 442 88.35 -61.81 -26.92
N GLY A 443 89.49 -62.34 -26.49
CA GLY A 443 90.84 -61.82 -26.61
C GLY A 443 91.82 -62.97 -26.50
#